data_AF-A0A8S0X2M3-F1
#
_entry.id   AF-A0A8S0X2M3-F1
#
_cell.length_a   1.000
_cell.length_b   1.000
_cell.length_c   1.000
_cell.angle_alpha   90.00
_cell.angle_beta   90.00
_cell.angle_gamma   90.00
#
_symmetry.space_group_name_H-M   'P 1'
#
loop_
_entity.id
_entity.type
_entity.pdbx_description
1 polymer ?
#
loop_
_entity_poly.entity_id
_entity_poly.type
_entity_poly.pdbx_seq_one_letter_code
_entity_poly.pdbx_strand_id
1 'polypeptide(L)'
;MVDRREELHDVKSQRTSLETLNPPRLPVISGLFIALVMKLFYIKAAPLNMTLLSFVDDGTILAQSKQLDDNNVGLHKAYKIIYLLFVAFTLVLEHDKTELFHFSCQRDT
;
A
#
# COMPACT_ATOMS: atom_id res chain seq x y z
N MET A 1 53.02 -3.32 -14.93
CA MET A 1 52.45 -2.59 -13.78
C MET A 1 51.11 -2.06 -14.26
N VAL A 2 50.04 -2.84 -14.03
CA VAL A 2 48.70 -2.59 -14.59
C VAL A 2 48.04 -1.45 -13.82
N ASP A 3 47.54 -0.45 -14.56
CA ASP A 3 46.97 0.77 -14.00
C ASP A 3 45.60 0.47 -13.37
N ARG A 4 45.58 0.38 -12.04
CA ARG A 4 44.37 0.12 -11.23
C ARG A 4 43.33 1.26 -11.29
N ARG A 5 43.60 2.37 -11.98
CA ARG A 5 42.64 3.47 -12.15
C ARG A 5 41.66 3.24 -13.30
N GLU A 6 42.05 2.52 -14.36
CA GLU A 6 41.16 2.21 -15.47
C GLU A 6 40.11 1.16 -15.10
N GLU A 7 40.48 0.13 -14.34
CA GLU A 7 39.54 -0.87 -13.82
C GLU A 7 38.50 -0.26 -12.86
N LEU A 8 38.88 0.75 -12.07
CA LEU A 8 37.94 1.42 -11.16
C LEU A 8 36.91 2.28 -11.90
N HIS A 9 37.28 2.84 -13.05
CA HIS A 9 36.38 3.64 -13.88
C HIS A 9 35.39 2.74 -14.63
N ASP A 10 35.85 1.60 -15.11
CA ASP A 10 35.00 0.60 -15.78
C ASP A 10 34.04 -0.08 -14.79
N VAL A 11 34.50 -0.43 -13.58
CA VAL A 11 33.64 -0.99 -12.52
C VAL A 11 32.60 0.03 -12.02
N LYS A 12 32.94 1.32 -11.94
CA LYS A 12 31.96 2.37 -11.59
C LYS A 12 30.97 2.61 -12.72
N SER A 13 31.41 2.60 -13.98
CA SER A 13 30.55 2.73 -15.16
C SER A 13 29.58 1.54 -15.29
N GLN A 14 30.05 0.31 -15.00
CA GLN A 14 29.21 -0.88 -14.97
C GLN A 14 28.22 -0.89 -13.80
N ARG A 15 28.58 -0.31 -12.64
CA ARG A 15 27.65 -0.12 -11.52
C ARG A 15 26.55 0.89 -11.82
N THR A 16 26.87 2.03 -12.45
CA THR A 16 25.83 2.99 -12.89
C THR A 16 24.95 2.45 -14.01
N SER A 17 25.45 1.56 -14.87
CA SER A 17 24.62 0.84 -15.85
C SER A 17 23.76 -0.27 -15.24
N LEU A 18 24.11 -0.79 -14.05
CA LEU A 18 23.28 -1.75 -13.31
C LEU A 18 22.22 -1.05 -12.45
N GLU A 19 22.48 0.17 -11.96
CA GLU A 19 21.52 0.99 -11.21
C GLU A 19 20.42 1.60 -12.10
N THR A 20 20.66 1.75 -13.41
CA THR A 20 19.61 2.06 -14.41
C THR A 20 18.79 0.83 -14.84
N LEU A 21 19.15 -0.36 -14.33
CA LEU A 21 18.39 -1.59 -14.51
C LEU A 21 17.53 -1.90 -13.27
N ASN A 22 16.97 -0.88 -12.62
CA ASN A 22 15.70 -1.06 -11.90
C ASN A 22 14.60 -0.89 -12.93
N PRO A 23 14.10 -1.98 -13.56
CA PRO A 23 13.11 -1.81 -14.60
C PRO A 23 11.85 -1.18 -13.97
N PRO A 24 11.10 -0.34 -14.72
CA PRO A 24 9.77 0.14 -14.33
C PRO A 24 8.73 -0.99 -14.14
N ARG A 25 9.17 -2.25 -14.14
CA ARG A 25 8.38 -3.48 -14.06
C ARG A 25 8.04 -3.89 -12.62
N LEU A 26 8.82 -3.46 -11.62
CA LEU A 26 8.58 -3.82 -10.21
C LEU A 26 7.30 -3.19 -9.61
N PRO A 27 7.01 -1.88 -9.81
CA PRO A 27 5.80 -1.27 -9.27
C PRO A 27 4.52 -1.83 -9.90
N VAL A 28 4.57 -2.18 -11.17
CA VAL A 28 3.42 -2.72 -11.92
C VAL A 28 3.02 -4.10 -11.40
N ILE A 29 4.00 -4.97 -11.12
CA ILE A 29 3.73 -6.30 -10.56
C ILE A 29 3.20 -6.20 -9.12
N SER A 30 3.79 -5.32 -8.31
CA SER A 30 3.29 -5.04 -6.95
C SER A 30 1.83 -4.55 -6.98
N GLY A 31 1.55 -3.53 -7.80
CA GLY A 31 0.20 -3.00 -7.98
C GLY A 31 -0.79 -4.05 -8.49
N LEU A 32 -0.37 -4.96 -9.38
CA LEU A 32 -1.21 -6.06 -9.86
C LEU A 32 -1.56 -7.05 -8.73
N PHE A 33 -0.59 -7.39 -7.87
CA PHE A 33 -0.81 -8.26 -6.72
C PHE A 33 -1.76 -7.62 -5.71
N ILE A 34 -1.54 -6.35 -5.38
CA ILE A 34 -2.41 -5.60 -4.48
C ILE A 34 -3.81 -5.42 -5.07
N ALA A 35 -3.95 -5.19 -6.38
CA ALA A 35 -5.25 -5.08 -7.04
C ALA A 35 -6.13 -6.34 -6.86
N LEU A 36 -5.52 -7.54 -6.79
CA LEU A 36 -6.25 -8.78 -6.47
C LEU A 36 -6.79 -8.75 -5.05
N VAL A 37 -5.97 -8.31 -4.09
CA VAL A 37 -6.37 -8.14 -2.69
C VAL A 37 -7.49 -7.11 -2.57
N MET A 38 -7.38 -5.97 -3.27
CA MET A 38 -8.42 -4.93 -3.30
C MET A 38 -9.74 -5.46 -3.87
N LYS A 39 -9.69 -6.26 -4.94
CA LYS A 39 -10.90 -6.85 -5.53
C LYS A 39 -11.59 -7.81 -4.56
N LEU A 40 -10.83 -8.63 -3.85
CA LEU A 40 -11.38 -9.51 -2.82
C LEU A 40 -11.92 -8.74 -1.61
N PHE A 41 -11.24 -7.67 -1.22
CA PHE A 41 -11.73 -6.75 -0.19
C PHE A 41 -13.06 -6.15 -0.61
N TYR A 42 -13.19 -5.61 -1.83
CA TYR A 42 -14.43 -5.03 -2.33
C TYR A 42 -15.61 -6.01 -2.24
N ILE A 43 -15.39 -7.28 -2.62
CA ILE A 43 -16.43 -8.31 -2.54
C ILE A 43 -16.79 -8.62 -1.07
N LYS A 44 -15.81 -8.76 -0.18
CA LYS A 44 -16.05 -9.12 1.22
C LYS A 44 -16.58 -7.95 2.08
N ALA A 45 -16.21 -6.72 1.74
CA ALA A 45 -16.58 -5.50 2.44
C ALA A 45 -17.79 -4.79 1.83
N ALA A 46 -18.38 -5.34 0.75
CA ALA A 46 -19.62 -4.85 0.14
C ALA A 46 -20.73 -4.50 1.15
N PRO A 47 -21.04 -5.31 2.19
CA PRO A 47 -22.10 -4.96 3.15
C PRO A 47 -21.72 -3.82 4.12
N LEU A 48 -20.44 -3.41 4.16
CA LEU A 48 -19.96 -2.38 5.09
C LEU A 48 -20.02 -0.96 4.50
N ASN A 49 -20.30 -0.80 3.19
CA ASN A 49 -20.29 0.50 2.49
C ASN A 49 -18.99 1.30 2.71
N MET A 50 -17.85 0.60 2.69
CA MET A 50 -16.52 1.18 2.87
C MET A 50 -15.80 1.31 1.54
N THR A 51 -15.03 2.38 1.37
CA THR A 51 -14.20 2.60 0.17
C THR A 51 -12.75 2.34 0.51
N LEU A 52 -12.08 1.46 -0.24
CA LEU A 52 -10.64 1.25 -0.14
C LEU A 52 -9.95 1.99 -1.28
N LEU A 53 -9.09 2.94 -0.94
CA LEU A 53 -8.16 3.60 -1.84
C LEU A 53 -6.78 3.02 -1.62
N SER A 54 -6.03 2.71 -2.68
CA SER A 54 -4.64 2.26 -2.52
C SER A 54 -3.77 2.77 -3.65
N PHE A 55 -2.52 3.05 -3.31
CA PHE A 55 -1.44 3.38 -4.21
C PHE A 55 -0.28 2.43 -3.93
N VAL A 56 -0.15 1.39 -4.78
CA VAL A 56 0.86 0.34 -4.63
C VAL A 56 0.73 -0.36 -3.26
N ASP A 57 1.62 -0.09 -2.32
CA ASP A 57 1.68 -0.69 -0.98
C ASP A 57 0.93 0.13 0.09
N ASP A 58 0.65 1.41 -0.17
CA ASP A 58 -0.10 2.26 0.75
C ASP A 58 -1.61 2.15 0.49
N GLY A 59 -2.39 1.97 1.55
CA GLY A 59 -3.84 1.78 1.48
C GLY A 59 -4.60 2.55 2.55
N THR A 60 -5.71 3.18 2.17
CA THR A 60 -6.59 3.97 3.03
C THR A 60 -8.03 3.44 2.93
N ILE A 61 -8.62 3.10 4.06
CA ILE A 61 -10.03 2.72 4.15
C ILE A 61 -10.83 3.95 4.59
N LEU A 62 -11.85 4.29 3.81
CA LEU A 62 -12.72 5.43 4.03
C LEU A 62 -14.12 4.95 4.44
N ALA A 63 -14.60 5.50 5.56
CA ALA A 63 -15.96 5.33 6.06
C ALA A 63 -16.74 6.64 5.94
N GLN A 64 -18.02 6.57 5.56
CA GLN A 64 -18.86 7.74 5.30
C GLN A 64 -20.23 7.64 5.97
N SER A 65 -20.27 7.45 7.29
CA SER A 65 -21.47 7.60 8.12
C SER A 65 -21.53 8.97 8.80
N LYS A 66 -22.76 9.38 9.15
CA LYS A 66 -23.03 10.58 9.97
C LYS A 66 -22.54 10.44 11.41
N GLN A 67 -22.50 9.22 11.94
CA GLN A 67 -22.05 8.95 13.30
C GLN A 67 -20.65 8.35 13.30
N LEU A 68 -19.79 8.86 14.19
CA LEU A 68 -18.42 8.39 14.34
C LEU A 68 -18.38 6.92 14.83
N ASP A 69 -19.29 6.53 15.71
CA ASP A 69 -19.33 5.18 16.27
C ASP A 69 -19.62 4.13 15.19
N ASP A 70 -20.56 4.43 14.28
CA ASP A 70 -20.85 3.58 13.13
C ASP A 70 -19.62 3.42 12.22
N ASN A 71 -18.90 4.52 11.98
CA ASN A 71 -17.67 4.52 11.19
C ASN A 71 -16.60 3.65 11.85
N ASN A 72 -16.39 3.78 13.17
CA ASN A 72 -15.39 3.00 13.90
C ASN A 72 -15.69 1.50 13.87
N VAL A 73 -16.95 1.11 14.11
CA VAL A 73 -17.36 -0.31 14.03
C VAL A 73 -17.15 -0.85 12.62
N GLY A 74 -17.52 -0.07 11.61
CA GLY A 74 -17.34 -0.45 10.20
C GLY A 74 -15.86 -0.54 9.80
N LEU A 75 -15.04 0.42 10.21
CA LEU A 75 -13.60 0.46 9.97
C LEU A 75 -12.89 -0.71 10.65
N HIS A 76 -13.24 -1.04 11.89
CA HIS A 76 -12.67 -2.19 12.57
C HIS A 76 -12.97 -3.50 11.84
N LYS A 77 -14.22 -3.67 11.35
CA LYS A 77 -14.61 -4.84 10.55
C LYS A 77 -13.87 -4.89 9.22
N ALA A 78 -13.80 -3.76 8.51
CA ALA A 78 -13.07 -3.66 7.25
C ALA A 78 -11.56 -3.93 7.44
N TYR A 79 -10.97 -3.39 8.50
CA TYR A 79 -9.58 -3.62 8.86
C TYR A 79 -9.31 -5.12 9.12
N LYS A 80 -10.20 -5.79 9.85
CA LYS A 80 -10.10 -7.23 10.05
C LYS A 80 -10.16 -8.01 8.74
N ILE A 81 -11.00 -7.60 7.79
CA ILE A 81 -11.10 -8.23 6.46
C ILE A 81 -9.78 -8.05 5.69
N ILE A 82 -9.24 -6.83 5.63
CA ILE A 82 -8.00 -6.58 4.88
C ILE A 82 -6.82 -7.33 5.53
N TYR A 83 -6.73 -7.35 6.86
CA TYR A 83 -5.72 -8.11 7.57
C TYR A 83 -5.77 -9.62 7.24
N LEU A 84 -6.95 -10.23 7.31
CA LEU A 84 -7.12 -11.64 6.98
C LEU A 84 -6.79 -11.95 5.51
N LEU A 85 -7.10 -11.03 4.60
CA LEU A 85 -6.68 -11.14 3.21
C LEU A 85 -5.16 -11.08 3.09
N PHE A 86 -4.51 -10.09 3.69
CA PHE A 86 -3.05 -9.96 3.66
C PHE A 86 -2.36 -11.23 4.19
N VAL A 87 -2.81 -11.76 5.33
CA VAL A 87 -2.30 -13.03 5.88
C VAL A 87 -2.51 -14.19 4.92
N ALA A 88 -3.67 -14.29 4.27
CA ALA A 88 -3.96 -15.34 3.29
C ALA A 88 -3.07 -15.26 2.04
N PHE A 89 -2.64 -14.05 1.66
CA PHE A 89 -1.67 -13.80 0.60
C PHE A 89 -0.21 -13.81 1.08
N THR A 90 0.05 -14.25 2.31
CA THR A 90 1.39 -14.27 2.94
C THR A 90 2.06 -12.88 3.00
N LEU A 91 1.26 -11.82 3.01
CA LEU A 91 1.69 -10.44 3.19
C LEU A 91 1.67 -10.06 4.67
N VAL A 92 2.58 -9.16 5.06
CA VAL A 92 2.63 -8.57 6.39
C VAL A 92 1.99 -7.20 6.33
N LEU A 93 0.99 -6.97 7.19
CA LEU A 93 0.41 -5.66 7.43
C LEU A 93 0.99 -5.11 8.73
N GLU A 94 1.71 -4.01 8.66
CA GLU A 94 2.31 -3.38 9.85
C GLU A 94 1.25 -2.61 10.64
N HIS A 95 0.77 -3.24 11.72
CA HIS A 95 -0.27 -2.66 12.57
C HIS A 95 0.16 -1.36 13.25
N ASP A 96 1.43 -1.26 13.66
CA ASP A 96 1.97 -0.10 14.38
C ASP A 96 2.03 1.17 13.53
N LYS A 97 1.98 1.03 12.20
CA LYS A 97 1.92 2.15 11.24
C LYS A 97 0.49 2.50 10.82
N THR A 98 -0.52 1.77 11.30
CA THR A 98 -1.91 2.03 10.93
C THR A 98 -2.44 3.20 11.75
N GLU A 99 -2.78 4.30 11.08
CA GLU A 99 -3.33 5.50 11.71
C GLU A 99 -4.84 5.65 11.42
N LEU A 100 -5.57 6.26 12.36
CA LEU A 100 -7.00 6.55 12.23
C LEU A 100 -7.23 8.06 12.30
N PHE A 101 -7.89 8.59 11.27
CA PHE A 101 -8.23 10.01 11.16
C PHE A 101 -9.74 10.22 11.13
N HIS A 102 -10.20 11.29 11.78
CA HIS A 102 -11.58 11.75 11.70
C HIS A 102 -11.65 13.16 11.15
N PHE A 103 -12.45 13.36 10.10
CA PHE A 103 -12.72 14.65 9.50
C PHE A 103 -14.18 15.03 9.75
N SER A 104 -14.41 16.04 10.57
CA SER A 104 -15.73 16.66 10.73
C SER A 104 -15.80 17.93 9.88
N CYS A 105 -16.89 18.13 9.14
CA CYS A 105 -17.18 19.43 8.53
C CYS A 105 -17.70 20.37 9.64
N GLN A 106 -16.79 21.03 10.36
CA GLN A 106 -17.12 22.28 11.03
C GLN A 106 -16.95 23.38 10.00
N ARG A 107 -18.06 24.02 9.62
CA ARG A 107 -17.97 25.26 8.85
C ARG A 107 -17.60 26.34 9.85
N ASP A 108 -16.43 26.94 9.70
CA ASP A 108 -16.11 28.19 10.38
C ASP A 108 -17.09 29.25 9.88
N THR A 109 -18.16 29.46 10.65
CA THR A 109 -19.12 30.56 10.49
C THR A 109 -18.73 31.73 11.35
#